data_AF-A0A368EXZ8-F1
#
_entry.id   AF-A0A368EXZ8-F1
#
_cell.length_a   1.000
_cell.length_b   1.000
_cell.length_c   1.000
_cell.angle_alpha   90.00
_cell.angle_beta   90.00
_cell.angle_gamma   90.00
#
_symmetry.space_group_name_H-M   'P 1'
#
loop_
_entity.id
_entity.type
_entity.pdbx_description
1 polymer ?
#
loop_
_entity_poly.entity_id
_entity_poly.type
_entity_poly.pdbx_seq_one_letter_code
_entity_poly.pdbx_strand_id
1 'polypeptide(L)'
;LQETYSVPNFKDGVLRPYGEKKCPLDEFELVYWNGSGGKLARSFALCPFCYNNPPFESMKEGDGCSNCPHPACPHSYMATGVCGCLQECGGVMVLDPQSHPKWRLTCNKCASVVAMFEGALKFKVTDASCDDCEARIVVAEYKVSSV
;
A
#
# COMPACT_ATOMS: atom_id res chain seq x y z
N LEU A 1 24.03 11.01 17.40
CA LEU A 1 23.06 10.28 18.23
C LEU A 1 22.40 9.25 17.32
N GLN A 2 22.38 7.97 17.71
CA GLN A 2 21.68 6.95 16.95
C GLN A 2 20.22 6.96 17.39
N GLU A 3 19.34 7.46 16.53
CA GLU A 3 17.89 7.45 16.79
C GLU A 3 17.32 6.08 16.47
N THR A 4 16.46 5.57 17.34
CA THR A 4 15.77 4.28 17.18
C THR A 4 14.29 4.55 16.99
N TYR A 5 13.72 4.05 15.90
CA TYR A 5 12.32 4.23 15.54
C TYR A 5 11.54 2.95 15.77
N SER A 6 10.35 3.04 16.35
CA SER A 6 9.47 1.89 16.48
C SER A 6 8.92 1.50 15.11
N VAL A 7 8.73 0.20 14.91
CA VAL A 7 8.18 -0.38 13.69
C VAL A 7 7.11 -1.38 14.10
N PRO A 8 6.22 -1.80 13.19
CA PRO A 8 5.25 -2.84 13.49
C PRO A 8 5.93 -4.05 14.15
N ASN A 9 5.46 -4.45 15.33
CA ASN A 9 5.97 -5.60 16.08
C ASN A 9 4.92 -6.70 16.25
N PHE A 10 3.89 -6.70 15.40
CA PHE A 10 2.83 -7.71 15.43
C PHE A 10 3.48 -9.11 15.36
N LYS A 11 3.06 -10.02 16.25
CA LYS A 11 3.62 -11.38 16.35
C LYS A 11 3.74 -12.02 14.97
N ASP A 12 4.91 -12.57 14.67
CA ASP A 12 5.24 -13.33 13.45
C ASP A 12 5.24 -12.55 12.12
N GLY A 13 5.15 -11.21 12.15
CA GLY A 13 5.36 -10.40 10.95
C GLY A 13 6.84 -10.16 10.65
N VAL A 14 7.15 -9.83 9.40
CA VAL A 14 8.53 -9.63 8.92
C VAL A 14 8.69 -8.23 8.37
N LEU A 15 9.64 -7.48 8.93
CA LEU A 15 10.08 -6.21 8.37
C LEU A 15 11.24 -6.44 7.41
N ARG A 16 11.20 -5.79 6.24
CA ARG A 16 12.24 -5.89 5.22
C ARG A 16 12.63 -4.50 4.71
N PRO A 17 13.91 -4.29 4.33
CA PRO A 17 14.28 -3.11 3.55
C PRO A 17 13.45 -3.03 2.26
N TYR A 18 13.05 -1.82 1.86
CA TYR A 18 12.25 -1.64 0.64
C TYR A 18 13.06 -1.04 -0.53
N GLY A 19 14.26 -1.60 -0.73
CA GLY A 19 15.24 -1.04 -1.68
C GLY A 19 15.72 0.34 -1.25
N GLU A 20 16.10 1.18 -2.21
CA GLU A 20 16.58 2.56 -1.98
C GLU A 20 15.45 3.59 -2.02
N LYS A 21 14.20 3.16 -1.81
CA LYS A 21 13.04 4.05 -1.85
C LYS A 21 13.01 4.94 -0.62
N LYS A 22 12.76 6.23 -0.84
CA LYS A 22 12.70 7.23 0.22
C LYS A 22 11.34 7.90 0.30
N CYS A 23 10.99 8.33 1.49
CA CYS A 23 9.83 9.17 1.72
C CYS A 23 10.11 10.57 1.12
N PRO A 24 9.21 11.11 0.29
CA PRO A 24 9.44 12.41 -0.37
C PRO A 24 9.32 13.61 0.58
N LEU A 25 8.91 13.40 1.83
CA LEU A 25 8.73 14.45 2.81
C LEU A 25 10.01 14.70 3.63
N ASP A 26 10.72 13.63 3.98
CA ASP A 26 11.79 13.62 4.97
C ASP A 26 13.04 12.84 4.52
N GLU A 27 13.02 12.28 3.30
CA GLU A 27 14.08 11.45 2.72
C GLU A 27 14.43 10.17 3.51
N PHE A 28 13.59 9.76 4.46
CA PHE A 28 13.80 8.52 5.21
C PHE A 28 13.64 7.29 4.29
N GLU A 29 14.53 6.33 4.44
CA GLU A 29 14.42 5.05 3.75
C GLU A 29 13.14 4.31 4.17
N LEU A 30 12.40 3.85 3.17
CA LEU A 30 11.18 3.10 3.38
C LEU A 30 11.49 1.65 3.72
N VAL A 31 10.67 1.09 4.59
CA VAL A 31 10.66 -0.34 4.91
C VAL A 31 9.34 -0.96 4.50
N TYR A 32 9.34 -2.26 4.26
CA TYR A 32 8.16 -3.02 3.89
C TYR A 32 7.81 -4.00 5.01
N TRP A 33 6.59 -3.90 5.52
CA TRP A 33 6.08 -4.81 6.51
C TRP A 33 5.22 -5.90 5.86
N ASN A 34 5.48 -7.16 6.20
CA ASN A 34 4.62 -8.29 5.87
C ASN A 34 4.01 -8.86 7.15
N GLY A 35 2.68 -8.78 7.28
CA GLY A 35 1.99 -9.35 8.43
C GLY A 35 2.05 -10.88 8.47
N SER A 36 1.79 -11.43 9.65
CA SER A 36 1.53 -12.84 9.86
C SER A 36 0.08 -13.19 9.48
N GLY A 37 -0.14 -14.34 8.84
CA GLY A 37 -1.48 -14.74 8.36
C GLY A 37 -1.53 -15.28 6.93
N GLY A 38 -0.37 -15.57 6.31
CA GLY A 38 -0.31 -16.21 5.01
C GLY A 38 -0.83 -15.33 3.86
N LYS A 39 -1.61 -15.89 2.93
CA LYS A 39 -2.01 -15.20 1.69
C LYS A 39 -2.85 -13.94 1.90
N LEU A 40 -3.56 -13.85 3.04
CA LEU A 40 -4.43 -12.72 3.38
C LEU A 40 -3.80 -11.76 4.39
N ALA A 41 -2.54 -11.98 4.76
CA ALA A 41 -1.86 -11.07 5.66
C ALA A 41 -1.67 -9.70 4.99
N ARG A 42 -1.98 -8.65 5.75
CA ARG A 42 -1.76 -7.27 5.32
C ARG A 42 -0.26 -7.01 5.19
N SER A 43 0.13 -6.35 4.11
CA SER A 43 1.48 -5.82 3.94
C SER A 43 1.43 -4.42 3.37
N PHE A 44 2.40 -3.60 3.74
CA PHE A 44 2.45 -2.20 3.35
C PHE A 44 3.86 -1.64 3.48
N ALA A 45 4.15 -0.62 2.67
CA ALA A 45 5.32 0.23 2.85
C ALA A 45 5.06 1.22 4.00
N LEU A 46 6.08 1.53 4.79
CA LEU A 46 6.03 2.59 5.80
C LEU A 46 7.35 3.36 5.83
N CYS A 47 7.26 4.67 6.07
CA CYS A 47 8.38 5.51 6.46
C CYS A 47 8.51 5.42 8.00
N PRO A 48 9.65 4.97 8.56
CA PRO A 48 9.83 4.90 10.01
C PRO A 48 9.59 6.24 10.71
N PHE A 49 9.99 7.36 10.11
CA PHE A 49 9.77 8.67 10.71
C PHE A 49 8.28 9.01 10.77
N CYS A 50 7.55 8.95 9.65
CA CYS A 50 6.10 9.21 9.62
C CYS A 50 5.28 8.22 10.46
N TYR A 51 5.73 6.98 10.59
CA TYR A 51 5.06 5.95 11.40
C TYR A 51 5.06 6.30 12.89
N ASN A 52 6.14 6.93 13.38
CA ASN A 52 6.30 7.35 14.77
C ASN A 52 5.91 8.81 15.00
N ASN A 53 6.02 9.65 13.97
CA ASN A 53 5.75 11.08 14.02
C ASN A 53 4.83 11.44 12.83
N PRO A 54 3.54 11.09 12.88
CA PRO A 54 2.62 11.35 11.78
C PRO A 54 2.60 12.83 11.41
N PRO A 55 2.97 13.21 10.17
CA PRO A 55 3.10 14.62 9.80
C PRO A 55 1.77 15.28 9.39
N PHE A 56 0.68 14.50 9.33
CA PHE A 56 -0.64 14.96 8.91
C PHE A 56 -1.69 14.55 9.94
N GLU A 57 -2.68 15.42 10.18
CA GLU A 57 -3.77 15.18 11.14
C GLU A 57 -4.62 13.95 10.80
N SER A 58 -4.72 13.60 9.51
CA SER A 58 -5.43 12.40 9.05
C SER A 58 -4.70 11.09 9.35
N MET A 59 -3.41 11.16 9.71
CA MET A 59 -2.59 10.00 10.04
C MET A 59 -2.50 9.81 11.55
N LYS A 60 -2.41 8.55 11.96
CA LYS A 60 -2.22 8.13 13.35
C LYS A 60 -0.85 7.48 13.52
N GLU A 61 -0.35 7.47 14.75
CA GLU A 61 0.83 6.68 15.08
C GLU A 61 0.56 5.21 14.70
N GLY A 62 1.53 4.60 14.05
CA GLY A 62 1.37 3.24 13.53
C GLY A 62 0.83 3.16 12.09
N ASP A 63 0.51 4.29 11.46
CA ASP A 63 0.06 4.28 10.07
C ASP A 63 1.20 4.04 9.08
N GLY A 64 0.94 3.14 8.13
CA GLY A 64 1.80 2.95 6.97
C GLY A 64 1.60 4.03 5.91
N CYS A 65 2.45 4.03 4.88
CA CYS A 65 2.33 4.97 3.76
C CYS A 65 0.97 4.88 3.04
N SER A 66 0.26 3.75 3.13
CA SER A 66 -1.11 3.59 2.62
C SER A 66 -2.17 4.48 3.30
N ASN A 67 -1.83 5.21 4.36
CA ASN A 67 -2.66 6.26 4.98
C ASN A 67 -2.09 7.67 4.76
N CYS A 68 -0.95 7.79 4.07
CA CYS A 68 -0.32 9.06 3.77
C CYS A 68 -1.14 9.85 2.73
N PRO A 69 -1.50 11.12 3.00
CA PRO A 69 -2.15 12.00 2.04
C PRO A 69 -1.17 12.75 1.12
N HIS A 70 0.16 12.61 1.30
CA HIS A 70 1.15 13.36 0.54
C HIS A 70 1.11 12.96 -0.95
N PRO A 71 0.82 13.89 -1.89
CA PRO A 71 0.57 13.55 -3.29
C PRO A 71 1.81 12.99 -4.01
N ALA A 72 3.02 13.41 -3.60
CA ALA A 72 4.25 12.86 -4.16
C ALA A 72 4.65 11.50 -3.57
N CYS A 73 3.96 10.99 -2.55
CA CYS A 73 4.27 9.69 -1.97
C CYS A 73 3.70 8.58 -2.89
N PRO A 74 4.55 7.74 -3.52
CA PRO A 74 4.10 6.71 -4.45
C PRO A 74 3.35 5.56 -3.77
N HIS A 75 3.34 5.56 -2.43
CA HIS A 75 2.66 4.56 -1.59
C HIS A 75 1.45 5.14 -0.84
N SER A 76 1.11 6.42 -1.10
CA SER A 76 -0.09 7.07 -0.58
C SER A 76 -1.36 6.37 -1.05
N TYR A 77 -2.45 6.53 -0.29
CA TYR A 77 -3.77 6.12 -0.79
C TYR A 77 -4.19 6.95 -2.01
N MET A 78 -3.67 8.16 -2.17
CA MET A 78 -3.92 8.99 -3.35
C MET A 78 -3.32 8.37 -4.63
N ALA A 79 -2.12 7.79 -4.54
CA ALA A 79 -1.43 7.17 -5.67
C ALA A 79 -1.87 5.72 -5.94
N THR A 80 -2.18 4.96 -4.88
CA THR A 80 -2.40 3.50 -4.96
C THR A 80 -3.83 3.08 -4.65
N GLY A 81 -4.68 3.99 -4.17
CA GLY A 81 -6.08 3.72 -3.89
C GLY A 81 -6.89 3.50 -5.15
N VAL A 82 -7.85 2.59 -5.09
CA VAL A 82 -8.72 2.24 -6.21
C VAL A 82 -10.16 2.62 -5.92
N CYS A 83 -10.70 2.21 -4.79
CA CYS A 83 -12.08 2.49 -4.41
C CYS A 83 -12.25 2.44 -2.88
N GLY A 84 -13.43 2.82 -2.40
CA GLY A 84 -13.81 2.59 -1.01
C GLY A 84 -13.77 1.10 -0.62
N CYS A 85 -13.50 0.83 0.65
CA CYS A 85 -13.45 -0.55 1.15
C CYS A 85 -14.80 -1.26 0.97
N LEU A 86 -14.75 -2.48 0.42
CA LEU A 86 -15.93 -3.33 0.19
C LEU A 86 -16.61 -3.85 1.47
N GLN A 87 -16.04 -3.55 2.64
CA GLN A 87 -16.60 -3.89 3.95
C GLN A 87 -17.13 -2.65 4.68
N GLU A 88 -17.26 -1.52 3.99
CA GLU A 88 -17.82 -0.26 4.51
C GLU A 88 -17.14 0.26 5.78
N CYS A 89 -15.88 -0.15 6.03
CA CYS A 89 -15.14 0.29 7.20
C CYS A 89 -14.68 1.76 7.13
N GLY A 90 -14.98 2.46 6.03
CA GLY A 90 -14.50 3.83 5.75
C GLY A 90 -13.01 3.90 5.38
N GLY A 91 -12.42 2.78 4.95
CA GLY A 91 -11.06 2.74 4.38
C GLY A 91 -11.06 2.74 2.86
N VAL A 92 -9.87 2.73 2.27
CA VAL A 92 -9.64 2.67 0.82
C VAL A 92 -8.96 1.34 0.46
N MET A 93 -9.39 0.70 -0.62
CA MET A 93 -8.71 -0.45 -1.23
C MET A 93 -7.50 0.06 -2.00
N VAL A 94 -6.30 -0.24 -1.52
CA VAL A 94 -5.02 0.18 -2.13
C VAL A 94 -4.29 -1.01 -2.77
N LEU A 95 -3.60 -0.76 -3.88
CA LEU A 95 -2.72 -1.73 -4.51
C LEU A 95 -1.53 -2.08 -3.60
N ASP A 96 -1.32 -3.36 -3.35
CA ASP A 96 -0.07 -3.87 -2.79
C ASP A 96 1.01 -4.01 -3.88
N PRO A 97 2.03 -3.14 -3.92
CA PRO A 97 3.04 -3.11 -4.99
C PRO A 97 4.05 -4.28 -4.91
N GLN A 98 4.02 -5.09 -3.86
CA GLN A 98 4.87 -6.28 -3.70
C GLN A 98 4.09 -7.59 -3.87
N SER A 99 2.82 -7.50 -4.28
CA SER A 99 1.96 -8.68 -4.40
C SER A 99 2.17 -9.49 -5.67
N HIS A 100 2.91 -8.99 -6.67
CA HIS A 100 3.27 -9.77 -7.86
C HIS A 100 3.89 -11.14 -7.48
N PRO A 101 3.49 -12.23 -8.16
CA PRO A 101 2.56 -12.32 -9.29
C PRO A 101 1.08 -12.47 -8.88
N LYS A 102 0.78 -12.46 -7.59
CA LYS A 102 -0.55 -12.64 -7.00
C LYS A 102 -1.13 -11.27 -6.62
N TRP A 103 -1.35 -10.44 -7.62
CA TRP A 103 -1.82 -9.08 -7.46
C TRP A 103 -3.02 -8.99 -6.52
N ARG A 104 -2.97 -8.05 -5.58
CA ARG A 104 -4.04 -7.83 -4.61
C ARG A 104 -4.26 -6.36 -4.31
N LEU A 105 -5.52 -6.05 -4.00
CA LEU A 105 -5.87 -4.84 -3.27
C LEU A 105 -6.03 -5.19 -1.78
N THR A 106 -5.59 -4.29 -0.92
CA THR A 106 -5.73 -4.41 0.54
C THR A 106 -6.37 -3.15 1.09
N CYS A 107 -7.25 -3.29 2.07
CA CYS A 107 -7.78 -2.11 2.75
C CYS A 107 -6.71 -1.47 3.64
N ASN A 108 -6.60 -0.14 3.61
CA ASN A 108 -5.71 0.60 4.51
C ASN A 108 -6.21 0.70 5.96
N LYS A 109 -7.40 0.18 6.27
CA LYS A 109 -8.03 0.25 7.60
C LYS A 109 -8.38 -1.10 8.21
N CYS A 110 -9.06 -1.98 7.49
CA CYS A 110 -9.42 -3.33 7.97
C CYS A 110 -8.58 -4.44 7.33
N ALA A 111 -8.87 -5.71 7.66
CA ALA A 111 -8.15 -6.87 7.13
C ALA A 111 -8.63 -7.34 5.73
N SER A 112 -9.48 -6.56 5.05
CA SER A 112 -10.01 -6.94 3.74
C SER A 112 -8.90 -6.97 2.68
N VAL A 113 -8.84 -8.09 1.94
CA VAL A 113 -7.91 -8.33 0.84
C VAL A 113 -8.67 -8.95 -0.32
N VAL A 114 -8.44 -8.44 -1.53
CA VAL A 114 -9.05 -8.95 -2.76
C VAL A 114 -7.93 -9.29 -3.74
N ALA A 115 -7.85 -10.55 -4.15
CA ALA A 115 -6.98 -10.98 -5.24
C ALA A 115 -7.63 -10.65 -6.58
N MET A 116 -6.84 -10.16 -7.54
CA MET A 116 -7.33 -9.81 -8.86
C MET A 116 -6.21 -9.89 -9.90
N PHE A 117 -6.58 -9.85 -11.18
CA PHE A 117 -5.64 -9.84 -12.30
C PHE A 117 -4.63 -11.01 -12.27
N GLU A 118 -5.11 -12.21 -11.94
CA GLU A 118 -4.27 -13.43 -11.98
C GLU A 118 -3.65 -13.60 -13.37
N GLY A 119 -2.33 -13.80 -13.42
CA GLY A 119 -1.56 -13.93 -14.66
C GLY A 119 -1.10 -12.62 -15.30
N ALA A 120 -1.48 -11.46 -14.75
CA ALA A 120 -0.99 -10.18 -15.24
C ALA A 120 0.50 -9.98 -14.87
N LEU A 121 1.29 -9.53 -15.85
CA LEU A 121 2.70 -9.17 -15.68
C LEU A 121 2.85 -7.81 -14.99
N LYS A 122 1.91 -6.88 -15.23
CA LYS A 122 1.89 -5.57 -14.58
C LYS A 122 0.48 -5.22 -14.13
N PHE A 123 0.39 -4.48 -13.04
CA PHE A 123 -0.83 -3.89 -12.53
C PHE A 123 -0.54 -2.46 -12.06
N LYS A 124 -1.27 -1.47 -12.59
CA LYS A 124 -1.09 -0.05 -12.30
C LYS A 124 -2.43 0.63 -12.03
N VAL A 125 -2.47 1.49 -11.01
CA VAL A 125 -3.56 2.45 -10.78
C VAL A 125 -3.26 3.72 -11.58
N THR A 126 -4.26 4.26 -12.29
CA THR A 126 -4.10 5.45 -13.14
C THR A 126 -4.68 6.70 -12.49
N ASP A 127 -4.46 7.85 -13.14
CA ASP A 127 -5.02 9.14 -12.72
C ASP A 127 -6.46 9.41 -13.15
N ALA A 128 -7.05 8.52 -13.94
CA ALA A 128 -8.45 8.61 -14.32
C ALA A 128 -9.36 7.92 -13.30
N SER A 129 -10.59 8.41 -13.18
CA SER A 129 -11.66 7.81 -12.39
C SER A 129 -12.84 7.45 -13.28
N CYS A 130 -13.64 6.47 -12.85
CA CYS A 130 -14.89 6.10 -13.48
C CYS A 130 -15.97 7.15 -13.19
N ASP A 131 -16.69 7.61 -14.21
CA ASP A 131 -17.73 8.64 -14.07
C ASP A 131 -18.96 8.17 -13.28
N ASP A 132 -19.19 6.85 -13.16
CA ASP A 132 -20.37 6.30 -12.48
C ASP A 132 -20.15 6.00 -11.00
N CYS A 133 -18.94 5.55 -10.62
CA CYS A 133 -18.66 5.06 -9.27
C CYS A 133 -17.41 5.66 -8.62
N GLU A 134 -16.76 6.62 -9.28
CA GLU A 134 -15.58 7.36 -8.83
C GLU A 134 -14.32 6.50 -8.58
N ALA A 135 -14.40 5.17 -8.78
CA ALA A 135 -13.27 4.27 -8.64
C ALA A 135 -12.19 4.60 -9.68
N ARG A 136 -10.93 4.41 -9.29
CA ARG A 136 -9.78 4.67 -10.16
C ARG A 136 -9.70 3.64 -11.26
N ILE A 137 -9.46 4.11 -12.48
CA ILE A 137 -9.20 3.25 -13.62
C ILE A 137 -7.85 2.56 -13.40
N VAL A 138 -7.80 1.27 -13.71
CA VAL A 138 -6.60 0.46 -13.54
C VAL A 138 -6.19 -0.21 -14.85
N VAL A 139 -4.90 -0.48 -15.00
CA VAL A 139 -4.32 -1.15 -16.17
C VAL A 139 -3.65 -2.45 -15.72
N ALA A 140 -4.05 -3.56 -16.32
CA ALA A 140 -3.41 -4.86 -16.15
C ALA A 140 -2.84 -5.34 -17.50
N GLU A 141 -1.54 -5.64 -17.55
CA GLU A 141 -0.87 -6.11 -18.76
C GLU A 141 -0.64 -7.62 -18.68
N TYR A 142 -1.01 -8.35 -19.73
CA TYR A 142 -0.86 -9.79 -19.84
C TYR A 142 0.15 -10.15 -20.93
N LYS A 143 0.78 -11.32 -20.80
CA LYS A 143 1.58 -11.86 -21.90
C LYS A 143 0.64 -12.21 -23.06
N VAL A 144 0.92 -11.70 -24.25
CA VAL A 144 0.25 -12.16 -25.47
C VAL A 144 0.72 -13.58 -25.75
N SER A 145 -0.19 -14.55 -25.71
CA SER A 145 0.10 -15.91 -26.16
C SER A 145 0.32 -15.88 -27.67
N SER A 146 1.54 -16.17 -28.12
CA SER A 146 1.79 -16.49 -29.53
C SER A 146 1.01 -17.76 -29.86
N VAL A 147 0.02 -17.64 -30.75
CA VAL A 147 -0.68 -18.80 -31.35
C VAL A 147 0.26 -19.48 -32.32
#